data_AF-A0A519TY23-F1
#
_entry.id   AF-A0A519TY23-F1
#
_cell.length_a   1.000
_cell.length_b   1.000
_cell.length_c   1.000
_cell.angle_alpha   90.00
_cell.angle_beta   90.00
_cell.angle_gamma   90.00
#
_symmetry.space_group_name_H-M   'P 1'
#
loop_
_entity.id
_entity.type
_entity.pdbx_description
1 polymer ?
#
loop_
_entity_poly.entity_id
_entity_poly.type
_entity_poly.pdbx_seq_one_letter_code
_entity_poly.pdbx_strand_id
1 'polypeptide(L)'
;MANPFKDLNELKRDVEVYLRKNRSSIYNNAKRISDFFEMACYNNIVRFYENNGYDVQIKNLLKNKFCYKCTTAGNPINYSYFEVTRKVGAIRFIFEIRHNINIQSYHTEDTFTTPDICVLKPYSIREDETFYESKMKYYYAANKDLISFCEVKNFNPYPELLFNFIGVVNELKPNLLKKRTNCGLRHIATTLMVSGKSNKHADRIIKNLQLRYHINVLSDLFAIGGATFGRYATNRLKTV
;
A
#
# COMPACT_ATOMS: atom_id res chain seq x y z
N MET A 1 14.74 28.74 -6.98
CA MET A 1 14.20 27.74 -6.02
C MET A 1 13.93 26.46 -6.78
N ALA A 2 14.64 25.38 -6.48
CA ALA A 2 14.39 24.08 -7.11
C ALA A 2 13.02 23.56 -6.63
N ASN A 3 12.17 23.17 -7.58
CA ASN A 3 10.87 22.60 -7.29
C ASN A 3 11.06 21.32 -6.44
N PRO A 4 10.51 21.23 -5.20
CA PRO A 4 10.70 20.08 -4.32
C PRO A 4 9.95 18.82 -4.78
N PHE A 5 9.23 18.90 -5.89
CA PHE A 5 8.44 17.82 -6.47
C PHE A 5 9.18 17.21 -7.66
N LYS A 6 9.30 15.87 -7.65
CA LYS A 6 9.74 15.07 -8.80
C LYS A 6 8.89 15.45 -10.03
N ASP A 7 9.49 15.58 -11.22
CA ASP A 7 8.71 15.87 -12.43
C ASP A 7 7.65 14.78 -12.60
N LEU A 8 6.39 15.18 -12.86
CA LEU A 8 5.28 14.29 -13.18
C LEU A 8 5.67 13.26 -14.25
N ASN A 9 6.49 13.69 -15.22
CA ASN A 9 6.99 12.83 -16.29
C ASN A 9 7.89 11.69 -15.76
N GLU A 10 8.67 11.96 -14.71
CA GLU A 10 9.56 10.97 -14.11
C GLU A 10 8.77 9.93 -13.32
N LEU A 11 7.76 10.35 -12.53
CA LEU A 11 6.85 9.44 -11.84
C LEU A 11 6.06 8.58 -12.83
N LYS A 12 5.54 9.19 -13.90
CA LYS A 12 4.85 8.47 -14.97
C LYS A 12 5.77 7.45 -15.63
N ARG A 13 7.02 7.83 -15.93
CA ARG A 13 8.03 6.92 -16.49
C ARG A 13 8.32 5.77 -15.53
N ASP A 14 8.47 6.01 -14.23
CA ASP A 14 8.71 4.96 -13.23
C ASP A 14 7.58 3.92 -13.20
N VAL A 15 6.32 4.40 -13.22
CA VAL A 15 5.13 3.53 -13.27
C VAL A 15 5.08 2.74 -14.59
N GLU A 16 5.31 3.40 -15.72
CA GLU A 16 5.30 2.75 -17.03
C GLU A 16 6.41 1.71 -17.17
N VAL A 17 7.63 2.01 -16.73
CA VAL A 17 8.78 1.08 -16.77
C VAL A 17 8.46 -0.18 -15.97
N TYR A 18 7.87 -0.03 -14.78
CA TYR A 18 7.50 -1.18 -13.97
C TYR A 18 6.41 -2.04 -14.62
N LEU A 19 5.39 -1.42 -15.20
CA LEU A 19 4.34 -2.16 -15.91
C LEU A 19 4.85 -2.84 -17.17
N ARG A 20 5.75 -2.20 -17.94
CA ARG A 20 6.36 -2.81 -19.12
C ARG A 20 7.20 -4.03 -18.76
N LYS A 21 7.96 -3.97 -17.65
CA LYS A 21 8.65 -5.16 -17.09
C LYS A 21 7.68 -6.31 -16.85
N ASN A 22 6.48 -5.98 -16.37
CA ASN A 22 5.38 -6.93 -16.13
C ASN A 22 4.45 -7.11 -17.35
N ARG A 23 4.91 -6.81 -18.57
CA ARG A 23 4.19 -6.98 -19.85
C ARG A 23 2.82 -6.28 -19.90
N SER A 24 2.70 -5.11 -19.29
CA SER A 24 1.49 -4.28 -19.30
C SER A 24 1.79 -2.80 -19.52
N SER A 25 0.73 -1.99 -19.65
CA SER A 25 0.79 -0.53 -19.75
C SER A 25 -0.36 0.10 -18.96
N ILE A 26 -0.25 1.39 -18.64
CA ILE A 26 -1.27 2.12 -17.86
C ILE A 26 -2.55 2.29 -18.70
N TYR A 27 -3.71 1.96 -18.12
CA TYR A 27 -5.03 2.26 -18.70
C TYR A 27 -5.56 3.65 -18.28
N ASN A 28 -5.27 4.07 -17.05
CA ASN A 28 -5.86 5.27 -16.43
C ASN A 28 -5.47 6.58 -17.13
N ASN A 29 -6.42 7.52 -17.17
CA ASN A 29 -6.21 8.92 -17.57
C ASN A 29 -5.87 9.81 -16.35
N ALA A 30 -5.04 9.33 -15.43
CA ALA A 30 -4.65 10.11 -14.25
C ALA A 30 -3.93 11.39 -14.69
N LYS A 31 -4.31 12.52 -14.09
CA LYS A 31 -3.73 13.85 -14.39
C LYS A 31 -3.02 14.45 -13.19
N ARG A 32 -3.31 13.99 -11.97
CA ARG A 32 -2.79 14.58 -10.73
C ARG A 32 -1.49 13.87 -10.32
N ILE A 33 -0.51 14.65 -9.89
CA ILE A 33 0.77 14.14 -9.39
C ILE A 33 0.60 13.21 -8.17
N SER A 34 -0.42 13.45 -7.34
CA SER A 34 -0.79 12.57 -6.22
C SER A 34 -1.10 11.15 -6.68
N ASP A 35 -1.86 11.02 -7.76
CA ASP A 35 -2.31 9.72 -8.28
C ASP A 35 -1.10 8.93 -8.81
N PHE A 36 -0.20 9.61 -9.54
CA PHE A 36 1.04 8.98 -10.01
C PHE A 36 1.98 8.61 -8.86
N PHE A 37 2.04 9.42 -7.80
CA PHE A 37 2.82 9.07 -6.61
C PHE A 37 2.23 7.85 -5.90
N GLU A 38 0.90 7.74 -5.79
CA GLU A 38 0.21 6.57 -5.25
C GLU A 38 0.50 5.31 -6.09
N MET A 39 0.40 5.40 -7.42
CA MET A 39 0.75 4.31 -8.34
C MET A 39 2.22 3.89 -8.20
N ALA A 40 3.14 4.85 -8.07
CA ALA A 40 4.56 4.57 -7.87
C ALA A 40 4.81 3.85 -6.53
N CYS A 41 4.17 4.32 -5.45
CA CYS A 41 4.22 3.69 -4.14
C CYS A 41 3.65 2.26 -4.18
N TYR A 42 2.54 2.04 -4.87
CA TYR A 42 1.98 0.71 -5.07
C TYR A 42 2.97 -0.23 -5.77
N ASN A 43 3.59 0.22 -6.87
CA ASN A 43 4.60 -0.59 -7.56
C ASN A 43 5.82 -0.86 -6.68
N ASN A 44 6.20 0.06 -5.80
CA ASN A 44 7.27 -0.17 -4.82
C ASN A 44 6.90 -1.27 -3.82
N ILE A 45 5.64 -1.34 -3.38
CA ILE A 45 5.16 -2.47 -2.55
C ILE A 45 5.23 -3.78 -3.33
N VAL A 46 4.84 -3.80 -4.60
CA VAL A 46 4.95 -5.03 -5.41
C VAL A 46 6.43 -5.44 -5.57
N ARG A 47 7.34 -4.48 -5.82
CA ARG A 47 8.80 -4.73 -5.85
C ARG A 47 9.33 -5.28 -4.53
N PHE A 48 8.80 -4.83 -3.39
CA PHE A 48 9.17 -5.39 -2.09
C PHE A 48 8.90 -6.91 -2.05
N TYR A 49 7.74 -7.35 -2.54
CA TYR A 49 7.39 -8.76 -2.60
C TYR A 49 8.26 -9.52 -3.62
N GLU A 50 8.47 -9.00 -4.82
CA GLU A 50 9.41 -9.57 -5.81
C GLU A 50 10.80 -9.79 -5.19
N ASN A 51 11.34 -8.77 -4.52
CA ASN A 51 12.67 -8.79 -3.89
C ASN A 51 12.75 -9.72 -2.67
N ASN A 52 11.61 -10.12 -2.09
CA ASN A 52 11.53 -11.09 -1.00
C ASN A 52 11.12 -12.50 -1.47
N GLY A 53 11.29 -12.79 -2.77
CA GLY A 53 11.15 -14.13 -3.34
C GLY A 53 9.71 -14.57 -3.59
N TYR A 54 8.80 -13.61 -3.74
CA TYR A 54 7.45 -13.88 -4.21
C TYR A 54 7.42 -13.84 -5.75
N ASP A 55 6.72 -14.79 -6.37
CA ASP A 55 6.28 -14.70 -7.75
C ASP A 55 5.14 -13.69 -7.85
N VAL A 56 5.14 -12.86 -8.88
CA VAL A 56 4.20 -11.75 -9.03
C VAL A 56 3.48 -11.87 -10.36
N GLN A 57 2.15 -11.82 -10.31
CA GLN A 57 1.30 -11.91 -11.48
C GLN A 57 0.26 -10.79 -11.50
N ILE A 58 0.08 -10.16 -12.66
CA ILE A 58 -1.04 -9.23 -12.84
C ILE A 58 -2.31 -10.03 -13.05
N LYS A 59 -3.38 -9.60 -12.39
CA LYS A 59 -4.73 -10.10 -12.59
C LYS A 59 -5.66 -8.97 -13.02
N ASN A 60 -6.74 -9.36 -13.70
CA ASN A 60 -7.84 -8.47 -14.07
C ASN A 60 -7.40 -7.28 -14.94
N LEU A 61 -6.67 -7.56 -16.02
CA LEU A 61 -6.31 -6.56 -17.02
C LEU A 61 -7.54 -6.07 -17.78
N LEU A 62 -7.65 -4.76 -17.98
CA LEU A 62 -8.71 -4.17 -18.82
C LEU A 62 -8.11 -3.81 -20.18
N LYS A 63 -8.61 -4.43 -21.26
CA LYS A 63 -8.07 -4.25 -22.62
C LYS A 63 -6.54 -4.47 -22.68
N ASN A 64 -6.04 -5.50 -21.99
CA ASN A 64 -4.61 -5.82 -21.83
C ASN A 64 -3.76 -4.74 -21.13
N LYS A 65 -4.40 -3.80 -20.42
CA LYS A 65 -3.74 -2.72 -19.68
C LYS A 65 -4.06 -2.80 -18.19
N PHE A 66 -3.11 -2.37 -17.37
CA PHE A 66 -3.27 -2.30 -15.93
C PHE A 66 -4.10 -1.07 -15.56
N CYS A 67 -5.21 -1.29 -14.87
CA CYS A 67 -6.13 -0.25 -14.42
C CYS A 67 -6.02 -0.10 -12.89
N TYR A 68 -5.36 0.95 -12.42
CA TYR A 68 -5.27 1.29 -11.00
C TYR A 68 -6.60 1.85 -10.49
N LYS A 69 -6.95 1.55 -9.23
CA LYS A 69 -8.10 2.14 -8.54
C LYS A 69 -7.65 3.36 -7.72
N CYS A 70 -7.40 4.50 -8.35
CA CYS A 70 -6.97 5.74 -7.66
C CYS A 70 -8.12 6.53 -7.03
N THR A 71 -9.25 5.88 -6.74
CA THR A 71 -10.42 6.47 -6.11
C THR A 71 -10.94 5.53 -5.04
N THR A 72 -11.50 6.06 -3.96
CA THR A 72 -12.16 5.25 -2.92
C THR A 72 -13.44 4.60 -3.44
N ALA A 73 -14.15 5.26 -4.36
CA ALA A 73 -15.32 4.71 -5.04
C ALA A 73 -14.97 3.72 -6.17
N GLY A 74 -15.95 2.91 -6.56
CA GLY A 74 -15.92 2.01 -7.72
C GLY A 74 -15.80 0.53 -7.38
N ASN A 75 -16.37 -0.33 -8.23
CA ASN A 75 -16.34 -1.78 -8.05
C ASN A 75 -14.90 -2.32 -8.20
N PRO A 76 -14.31 -2.96 -7.18
CA PRO A 76 -12.97 -3.53 -7.24
C PRO A 76 -12.73 -4.52 -8.38
N ILE A 77 -13.78 -5.18 -8.89
CA ILE A 77 -13.70 -6.12 -10.02
C ILE A 77 -13.38 -5.43 -11.35
N ASN A 78 -13.46 -4.11 -11.44
CA ASN A 78 -13.15 -3.37 -12.66
C ASN A 78 -11.69 -2.89 -12.71
N TYR A 79 -10.89 -3.19 -11.68
CA TYR A 79 -9.53 -2.71 -11.52
C TYR A 79 -8.52 -3.86 -11.43
N SER A 80 -7.36 -3.64 -12.05
CA SER A 80 -6.27 -4.60 -12.04
C SER A 80 -5.58 -4.64 -10.68
N TYR A 81 -4.95 -5.77 -10.38
CA TYR A 81 -4.22 -5.97 -9.15
C TYR A 81 -3.05 -6.93 -9.35
N PHE A 82 -2.15 -6.97 -8.38
CA PHE A 82 -1.09 -7.97 -8.34
C PHE A 82 -1.45 -9.09 -7.37
N GLU A 83 -1.36 -10.33 -7.85
CA GLU A 83 -1.31 -11.53 -7.03
C GLU A 83 0.15 -11.85 -6.74
N VAL A 84 0.49 -12.07 -5.47
CA VAL A 84 1.84 -12.46 -5.05
C VAL A 84 1.80 -13.85 -4.42
N THR A 85 2.66 -14.74 -4.91
CA THR A 85 2.73 -16.14 -4.49
C THR A 85 4.10 -16.45 -3.91
N ARG A 86 4.16 -17.17 -2.78
CA ARG A 86 5.41 -17.74 -2.26
C ARG A 86 5.24 -19.19 -1.88
N LYS A 87 6.18 -20.03 -2.32
CA LYS A 87 6.25 -21.45 -1.95
C LYS A 87 7.26 -21.63 -0.80
N VAL A 88 6.83 -22.26 0.28
CA VAL A 88 7.70 -22.66 1.40
C VAL A 88 7.48 -24.14 1.64
N GLY A 89 8.45 -24.97 1.25
CA GLY A 89 8.27 -26.42 1.21
C GLY A 89 7.14 -26.82 0.25
N ALA A 90 6.18 -27.60 0.74
CA ALA A 90 5.00 -28.00 -0.03
C ALA A 90 3.86 -26.96 -0.01
N ILE A 91 3.92 -25.98 0.89
CA ILE A 91 2.83 -25.02 1.10
C ILE A 91 2.99 -23.83 0.16
N ARG A 92 1.91 -23.46 -0.51
CA ARG A 92 1.80 -22.27 -1.37
C ARG A 92 0.98 -21.21 -0.66
N PHE A 93 1.60 -20.06 -0.41
CA PHE A 93 0.94 -18.88 0.11
C PHE A 93 0.62 -17.92 -1.03
N ILE A 94 -0.61 -17.39 -1.06
CA ILE A 94 -1.11 -16.49 -2.11
C ILE A 94 -1.73 -15.28 -1.42
N PHE A 95 -1.48 -14.09 -1.94
CA PHE A 95 -2.01 -12.82 -1.45
C PHE A 95 -2.31 -11.88 -2.62
N GLU A 96 -3.17 -10.90 -2.37
CA GLU A 96 -3.54 -9.87 -3.33
C GLU A 96 -3.06 -8.50 -2.84
N ILE A 97 -2.41 -7.72 -3.70
CA ILE A 97 -2.06 -6.33 -3.45
C ILE A 97 -3.10 -5.47 -4.18
N ARG A 98 -3.93 -4.74 -3.45
CA ARG A 98 -5.10 -4.00 -3.96
C ARG A 98 -5.01 -2.51 -3.61
N HIS A 99 -5.60 -1.66 -4.43
CA HIS A 99 -5.74 -0.23 -4.15
C HIS A 99 -7.11 0.11 -3.56
N ASN A 100 -7.14 1.06 -2.62
CA ASN A 100 -8.35 1.74 -2.16
C ASN A 100 -9.52 0.79 -1.85
N ILE A 101 -9.25 -0.29 -1.11
CA ILE A 101 -10.27 -1.22 -0.66
C ILE A 101 -10.71 -0.82 0.75
N ASN A 102 -12.03 -0.78 0.98
CA ASN A 102 -12.56 -0.52 2.31
C ASN A 102 -12.26 -1.72 3.22
N ILE A 103 -11.65 -1.46 4.36
CA ILE A 103 -11.33 -2.47 5.36
C ILE A 103 -12.19 -2.20 6.58
N GLN A 104 -12.85 -3.25 7.05
CA GLN A 104 -13.59 -3.23 8.30
C GLN A 104 -12.66 -2.95 9.48
N SER A 105 -13.14 -2.17 10.43
CA SER A 105 -12.45 -1.92 11.70
C SER A 105 -12.09 -3.23 12.41
N TYR A 106 -11.00 -3.19 13.18
CA TYR A 106 -10.67 -4.27 14.11
C TYR A 106 -11.62 -4.26 15.33
N HIS A 107 -12.13 -3.09 15.72
CA HIS A 107 -12.86 -2.88 16.96
C HIS A 107 -14.38 -2.98 16.80
N THR A 108 -14.90 -2.61 15.63
CA THR A 108 -16.34 -2.54 15.36
C THR A 108 -16.68 -3.16 13.99
N GLU A 109 -17.93 -3.64 13.86
CA GLU A 109 -18.38 -4.30 12.64
C GLU A 109 -18.93 -3.35 11.57
N ASP A 110 -19.35 -2.15 11.97
CA ASP A 110 -20.06 -1.15 11.14
C ASP A 110 -19.15 -0.03 10.63
N THR A 111 -17.91 0.04 11.11
CA THR A 111 -16.96 1.10 10.77
C THR A 111 -15.94 0.59 9.77
N PHE A 112 -15.66 1.41 8.75
CA PHE A 112 -14.76 1.07 7.66
C PHE A 112 -13.83 2.22 7.35
N THR A 113 -12.60 1.90 6.94
CA THR A 113 -11.63 2.88 6.45
C THR A 113 -10.97 2.36 5.18
N THR A 114 -10.45 3.26 4.34
CA THR A 114 -9.96 2.93 3.00
C THR A 114 -8.48 3.25 2.89
N PRO A 115 -7.58 2.30 3.20
CA PRO A 115 -6.16 2.50 2.96
C PRO A 115 -5.86 2.59 1.46
N ASP A 116 -4.88 3.42 1.12
CA ASP A 116 -4.45 3.61 -0.27
C ASP A 116 -4.01 2.29 -0.91
N ILE A 117 -3.28 1.45 -0.15
CA ILE A 117 -2.78 0.14 -0.60
C ILE A 117 -3.03 -0.92 0.48
N CYS A 118 -3.62 -2.05 0.10
CA CYS A 118 -3.92 -3.17 0.99
C CYS A 118 -3.25 -4.46 0.50
N VAL A 119 -2.76 -5.28 1.43
CA VAL A 119 -2.36 -6.66 1.18
C VAL A 119 -3.38 -7.57 1.84
N LEU A 120 -4.09 -8.36 1.03
CA LEU A 120 -5.24 -9.14 1.44
C LEU A 120 -5.02 -10.63 1.17
N LYS A 121 -5.76 -11.48 1.91
CA LYS A 121 -5.97 -12.87 1.49
C LYS A 121 -6.75 -12.90 0.16
N PRO A 122 -6.54 -13.93 -0.67
CA PRO A 122 -7.25 -14.03 -1.94
C PRO A 122 -8.76 -14.17 -1.74
N TYR A 123 -9.54 -13.57 -2.63
CA TYR A 123 -11.01 -13.64 -2.63
C TYR A 123 -11.67 -13.09 -1.34
N SER A 124 -11.02 -12.18 -0.62
CA SER A 124 -11.54 -11.64 0.65
C SER A 124 -12.50 -10.46 0.51
N ILE A 125 -12.66 -9.91 -0.71
CA ILE A 125 -13.52 -8.75 -0.96
C ILE A 125 -14.97 -9.22 -1.02
N ARG A 126 -15.79 -8.65 -0.15
CA ARG A 126 -17.22 -8.89 -0.01
C ARG A 126 -18.01 -7.75 -0.61
N GLU A 127 -19.25 -8.06 -0.91
CA GLU A 127 -20.25 -7.11 -1.38
C GLU A 127 -21.39 -7.04 -0.36
N ASP A 128 -21.83 -5.83 -0.07
CA ASP A 128 -22.97 -5.53 0.78
C ASP A 128 -23.93 -4.59 0.04
N GLU A 129 -25.13 -5.09 -0.22
CA GLU A 129 -26.19 -4.35 -0.92
C GLU A 129 -27.06 -3.53 0.05
N THR A 130 -26.88 -3.71 1.37
CA THR A 130 -27.70 -3.11 2.44
C THR A 130 -27.03 -1.97 3.18
N PHE A 131 -25.71 -1.81 2.99
CA PHE A 131 -24.93 -0.77 3.67
C PHE A 131 -25.42 0.66 3.40
N TYR A 132 -25.88 0.93 2.18
CA TYR A 132 -26.50 2.19 1.83
C TYR A 132 -28.02 2.03 1.75
N GLU A 133 -28.77 3.06 2.14
CA GLU A 133 -30.22 3.13 1.90
C GLU A 133 -30.57 3.13 0.40
N SER A 134 -29.59 3.49 -0.44
CA SER A 134 -29.69 3.41 -1.90
C SER A 134 -29.31 2.02 -2.42
N LYS A 135 -29.69 1.67 -3.66
CA LYS A 135 -29.29 0.42 -4.35
C LYS A 135 -27.78 0.32 -4.70
N MET A 136 -26.93 1.16 -4.09
CA MET A 136 -25.50 1.18 -4.36
C MET A 136 -24.81 0.05 -3.59
N LYS A 137 -24.02 -0.73 -4.33
CA LYS A 137 -23.23 -1.84 -3.78
C LYS A 137 -22.02 -1.30 -3.02
N TYR A 138 -21.87 -1.71 -1.77
CA TYR A 138 -20.70 -1.43 -0.94
C TYR A 138 -19.74 -2.61 -1.01
N TYR A 139 -18.45 -2.33 -1.18
CA TYR A 139 -17.41 -3.37 -1.26
C TYR A 139 -16.41 -3.18 -0.14
N TYR A 140 -16.13 -4.26 0.60
CA TYR A 140 -15.19 -4.21 1.72
C TYR A 140 -14.47 -5.56 1.92
N ALA A 141 -13.38 -5.55 2.68
CA ALA A 141 -12.75 -6.76 3.20
C ALA A 141 -12.81 -6.77 4.74
N ALA A 142 -13.08 -7.93 5.31
CA ALA A 142 -13.08 -8.09 6.77
C ALA A 142 -11.65 -7.92 7.32
N ASN A 143 -11.52 -7.37 8.54
CA ASN A 143 -10.21 -7.08 9.12
C ASN A 143 -9.29 -8.32 9.21
N LYS A 144 -9.89 -9.49 9.50
CA LYS A 144 -9.20 -10.78 9.60
C LYS A 144 -8.50 -11.24 8.31
N ASP A 145 -8.89 -10.65 7.18
CA ASP A 145 -8.34 -10.97 5.86
C ASP A 145 -7.31 -9.93 5.39
N LEU A 146 -7.22 -8.78 6.09
CA LEU A 146 -6.14 -7.82 5.93
C LEU A 146 -4.85 -8.37 6.54
N ILE A 147 -3.78 -8.43 5.75
CA ILE A 147 -2.44 -8.81 6.21
C ILE A 147 -1.67 -7.55 6.66
N SER A 148 -1.59 -6.56 5.78
CA SER A 148 -0.91 -5.27 6.01
C SER A 148 -1.50 -4.21 5.10
N PHE A 149 -1.31 -2.93 5.43
CA PHE A 149 -1.73 -1.83 4.57
C PHE A 149 -0.66 -0.73 4.49
N CYS A 150 -0.79 0.13 3.49
CA CYS A 150 0.02 1.33 3.39
C CYS A 150 -0.85 2.57 3.14
N GLU A 151 -0.48 3.66 3.80
CA GLU A 151 -1.00 5.00 3.56
C GLU A 151 0.03 5.78 2.74
N VAL A 152 -0.40 6.49 1.71
CA VAL A 152 0.42 7.28 0.80
C VAL A 152 0.00 8.74 0.89
N LYS A 153 0.97 9.64 1.11
CA LYS A 153 0.69 11.07 1.23
C LYS A 153 1.72 11.90 0.48
N ASN A 154 1.25 12.74 -0.44
CA ASN A 154 2.10 13.56 -1.31
C ASN A 154 2.36 14.96 -0.72
N PHE A 155 3.07 15.03 0.42
CA PHE A 155 3.52 16.27 1.05
C PHE A 155 4.68 15.98 2.02
N ASN A 156 5.21 16.98 2.74
CA ASN A 156 6.25 16.77 3.75
C ASN A 156 5.65 16.23 5.06
N PRO A 157 6.31 15.30 5.77
CA PRO A 157 5.78 14.77 7.03
C PRO A 157 5.75 15.84 8.12
N TYR A 158 4.62 15.94 8.82
CA TYR A 158 4.40 16.82 9.97
C TYR A 158 3.77 16.02 11.14
N PRO A 159 3.89 16.49 12.39
CA PRO A 159 3.52 15.72 13.58
C PRO A 159 2.10 15.13 13.53
N GLU A 160 1.10 15.92 13.16
CA GLU A 160 -0.31 15.51 13.12
C GLU A 160 -0.52 14.39 12.09
N LEU A 161 0.12 14.45 10.91
CA LEU A 161 0.09 13.33 9.96
C LEU A 161 0.66 12.05 10.60
N LEU A 162 1.82 12.16 11.24
CA LEU A 162 2.53 11.03 11.83
C LEU A 162 1.72 10.37 12.95
N PHE A 163 1.07 11.17 13.79
CA PHE A 163 0.22 10.66 14.87
C PHE A 163 -1.15 10.17 14.37
N ASN A 164 -1.75 10.81 13.36
CA ASN A 164 -2.99 10.33 12.73
C ASN A 164 -2.80 8.95 12.13
N PHE A 165 -1.65 8.68 11.51
CA PHE A 165 -1.33 7.35 11.00
C PHE A 165 -1.36 6.28 12.10
N ILE A 166 -0.90 6.61 13.32
CA ILE A 166 -1.01 5.69 14.46
C ILE A 166 -2.47 5.40 14.81
N GLY A 167 -3.36 6.38 14.68
CA GLY A 167 -4.81 6.18 14.82
C GLY A 167 -5.34 5.16 13.81
N VAL A 168 -4.96 5.27 12.53
CA VAL A 168 -5.34 4.30 11.49
C VAL A 168 -4.77 2.91 11.79
N VAL A 169 -3.52 2.83 12.27
CA VAL A 169 -2.91 1.55 12.69
C VAL A 169 -3.68 0.96 13.87
N ASN A 170 -4.09 1.77 14.84
CA ASN A 170 -4.90 1.30 15.96
C ASN A 170 -6.24 0.74 15.48
N GLU A 171 -6.86 1.41 14.51
CA GLU A 171 -8.17 1.00 13.98
C GLU A 171 -8.11 -0.31 13.19
N LEU A 172 -7.06 -0.51 12.39
CA LEU A 172 -6.98 -1.65 11.47
C LEU A 172 -6.10 -2.79 11.96
N LYS A 173 -4.99 -2.49 12.65
CA LYS A 173 -3.99 -3.48 13.09
C LYS A 173 -3.38 -3.07 14.45
N PRO A 174 -4.19 -3.01 15.52
CA PRO A 174 -3.71 -2.59 16.86
C PRO A 174 -2.63 -3.51 17.43
N ASN A 175 -2.58 -4.77 16.98
CA ASN A 175 -1.52 -5.72 17.30
C ASN A 175 -0.12 -5.24 16.89
N LEU A 176 0.01 -4.36 15.88
CA LEU A 176 1.29 -3.76 15.48
C LEU A 176 1.73 -2.60 16.38
N LEU A 177 0.86 -2.12 17.26
CA LEU A 177 1.19 -1.13 18.28
C LEU A 177 1.79 -1.74 19.56
N LYS A 178 1.99 -3.07 19.57
CA LYS A 178 2.62 -3.82 20.66
C LYS A 178 4.01 -4.35 20.24
N LYS A 179 4.80 -4.83 21.20
CA LYS A 179 6.09 -5.47 20.93
C LYS A 179 5.90 -6.80 20.17
N ARG A 180 6.87 -7.09 19.30
CA ARG A 180 6.81 -8.03 18.17
C ARG A 180 6.51 -9.48 18.53
N THR A 181 5.71 -10.15 17.68
CA THR A 181 5.76 -11.60 17.44
C THR A 181 6.34 -11.81 16.03
N ASN A 182 7.42 -12.58 15.90
CA ASN A 182 7.96 -12.91 14.57
C ASN A 182 7.03 -13.88 13.85
N CYS A 183 6.70 -13.60 12.59
CA CYS A 183 6.08 -14.55 11.67
C CYS A 183 7.13 -15.03 10.66
N GLY A 184 7.04 -16.29 10.22
CA GLY A 184 7.96 -16.89 9.25
C GLY A 184 7.79 -16.39 7.81
N LEU A 185 6.66 -15.73 7.50
CA LEU A 185 6.44 -15.05 6.23
C LEU A 185 6.90 -13.60 6.34
N ARG A 186 7.46 -13.05 5.25
CA ARG A 186 7.97 -11.67 5.21
C ARG A 186 6.98 -10.77 4.48
N HIS A 187 5.91 -10.37 5.14
CA HIS A 187 5.05 -9.30 4.63
C HIS A 187 5.60 -7.95 5.03
N ILE A 188 5.35 -6.91 4.25
CA ILE A 188 5.70 -5.56 4.69
C ILE A 188 4.84 -5.21 5.91
N ALA A 189 5.44 -4.65 6.96
CA ALA A 189 4.65 -4.10 8.06
C ALA A 189 3.82 -2.91 7.56
N THR A 190 2.77 -2.56 8.30
CA THR A 190 1.96 -1.39 7.95
C THR A 190 2.83 -0.14 7.81
N THR A 191 2.69 0.57 6.68
CA THR A 191 3.66 1.58 6.24
C THR A 191 3.00 2.91 5.88
N LEU A 192 3.51 4.01 6.42
CA LEU A 192 3.23 5.35 5.91
C LEU A 192 4.30 5.74 4.91
N MET A 193 3.88 6.09 3.69
CA MET A 193 4.73 6.49 2.57
C MET A 193 4.50 7.96 2.23
N VAL A 194 5.55 8.76 2.39
CA VAL A 194 5.49 10.21 2.25
C VAL A 194 6.46 10.67 1.17
N SER A 195 5.98 11.50 0.25
CA SER A 195 6.81 11.95 -0.88
C SER A 195 7.92 12.90 -0.46
N GLY A 196 7.60 13.81 0.46
CA GLY A 196 8.46 14.90 0.89
C GLY A 196 9.47 14.53 1.96
N LYS A 197 10.48 15.39 2.11
CA LYS A 197 11.57 15.20 3.07
C LYS A 197 11.15 15.62 4.47
N SER A 198 11.53 14.83 5.46
CA SER A 198 11.33 15.16 6.88
C SER A 198 12.31 16.23 7.36
N ASN A 199 11.84 17.07 8.28
CA ASN A 199 12.70 17.97 9.05
C ASN A 199 13.23 17.27 10.32
N LYS A 200 14.19 17.90 11.02
CA LYS A 200 14.82 17.33 12.22
C LYS A 200 13.82 16.91 13.31
N HIS A 201 12.70 17.62 13.45
CA HIS A 201 11.67 17.30 14.45
C HIS A 201 10.85 16.08 14.01
N ALA A 202 10.37 16.08 12.76
CA ALA A 202 9.67 14.95 12.17
C ALA A 202 10.54 13.67 12.17
N ASP A 203 11.84 13.77 11.89
CA ASP A 203 12.79 12.64 11.97
C ASP A 203 12.84 12.01 13.36
N ARG A 204 12.86 12.85 14.41
CA ARG A 204 12.82 12.37 15.80
C ARG A 204 11.52 11.66 16.10
N ILE A 205 10.38 12.20 15.65
CA ILE A 205 9.07 11.55 15.81
C ILE A 205 9.05 10.21 15.08
N ILE A 206 9.43 10.19 13.80
CA ILE A 206 9.50 8.98 12.98
C ILE A 206 10.36 7.91 13.66
N LYS A 207 11.56 8.27 14.14
CA LYS A 207 12.44 7.35 14.85
C LYS A 207 11.78 6.80 16.11
N ASN A 208 11.18 7.66 16.94
CA ASN A 208 10.55 7.24 18.19
C ASN A 208 9.32 6.34 17.96
N LEU A 209 8.49 6.66 16.96
CA LEU A 209 7.33 5.83 16.59
C LEU A 209 7.78 4.46 16.08
N GLN A 210 8.78 4.41 15.21
CA GLN A 210 9.32 3.14 14.71
C GLN A 210 10.12 2.39 15.78
N LEU A 211 10.64 3.02 16.83
CA LEU A 211 11.24 2.28 17.96
C LEU A 211 10.16 1.63 18.83
N ARG A 212 9.03 2.32 19.02
CA ARG A 212 7.93 1.89 19.89
C ARG A 212 7.01 0.86 19.23
N TYR A 213 6.71 1.04 17.94
CA TYR A 213 5.70 0.28 17.21
C TYR A 213 6.29 -0.51 16.04
N HIS A 214 5.60 -1.57 15.65
CA HIS A 214 6.01 -2.43 14.53
C HIS A 214 5.43 -1.96 13.20
N ILE A 215 5.79 -0.72 12.84
CA ILE A 215 5.36 -0.02 11.63
C ILE A 215 6.56 0.52 10.88
N ASN A 216 6.38 0.88 9.60
CA ASN A 216 7.34 1.67 8.84
C ASN A 216 6.80 3.08 8.59
N VAL A 217 7.67 4.07 8.63
CA VAL A 217 7.39 5.42 8.13
C VAL A 217 8.53 5.83 7.20
N LEU A 218 8.21 5.98 5.92
CA LEU A 218 9.15 6.25 4.84
C LEU A 218 8.93 7.66 4.33
N SER A 219 9.94 8.53 4.48
CA SER A 219 9.95 9.88 3.94
C SER A 219 10.89 10.01 2.73
N ASP A 220 10.80 11.13 2.03
CA ASP A 220 11.65 11.49 0.89
C ASP A 220 11.58 10.49 -0.29
N LEU A 221 10.42 9.84 -0.47
CA LEU A 221 10.26 8.78 -1.48
C LEU A 221 10.41 9.28 -2.92
N PHE A 222 10.31 10.59 -3.17
CA PHE A 222 10.68 11.15 -4.48
C PHE A 222 12.17 10.98 -4.79
N ALA A 223 13.04 11.27 -3.83
CA ALA A 223 14.48 11.18 -4.02
C ALA A 223 15.00 9.74 -3.87
N ILE A 224 14.47 9.00 -2.88
CA ILE A 224 15.06 7.71 -2.47
C ILE A 224 14.14 6.49 -2.63
N GLY A 225 12.94 6.63 -3.23
CA GLY A 225 11.99 5.52 -3.35
C GLY A 225 12.58 4.26 -3.99
N GLY A 226 13.28 4.42 -5.13
CA GLY A 226 13.96 3.30 -5.79
C GLY A 226 15.06 2.64 -4.94
N ALA A 227 15.78 3.43 -4.14
CA ALA A 227 16.82 2.93 -3.25
C ALA A 227 16.23 2.18 -2.04
N THR A 228 15.18 2.72 -1.42
CA THR A 228 14.50 2.14 -0.25
C THR A 228 13.93 0.76 -0.55
N PHE A 229 13.36 0.57 -1.74
CA PHE A 229 12.78 -0.70 -2.18
C PHE A 229 13.73 -1.55 -3.02
N GLY A 230 15.02 -1.17 -3.10
CA GLY A 230 16.05 -1.94 -3.78
C GLY A 230 16.35 -3.26 -3.06
N ARG A 231 16.86 -4.25 -3.80
CA ARG A 231 17.06 -5.65 -3.34
C ARG A 231 17.83 -5.79 -2.02
N TYR A 232 18.79 -4.91 -1.75
CA TYR A 232 19.59 -4.93 -0.52
C TYR A 232 18.97 -4.11 0.62
N ALA A 233 18.15 -3.12 0.29
CA ALA A 233 17.54 -2.20 1.24
C ALA A 233 16.24 -2.73 1.85
N THR A 234 15.54 -3.63 1.15
CA THR A 234 14.28 -4.25 1.65
C THR A 234 14.45 -4.98 2.99
N ASN A 235 15.64 -5.48 3.30
CA ASN A 235 15.95 -6.09 4.60
C ASN A 235 15.93 -5.10 5.78
N ARG A 236 15.98 -3.78 5.51
CA ARG A 236 15.90 -2.73 6.53
C ARG A 236 14.45 -2.37 6.89
N LEU A 237 13.49 -2.77 6.06
CA LEU A 237 12.07 -2.54 6.31
C LEU A 237 11.54 -3.56 7.30
N LYS A 238 10.68 -3.13 8.21
CA LYS A 238 10.02 -4.04 9.14
C LYS A 238 9.03 -4.93 8.41
N THR A 239 8.98 -6.19 8.83
CA THR A 239 8.09 -7.22 8.27
C THR A 239 7.19 -7.86 9.32
N VAL A 240 5.98 -8.22 8.90
CA VAL A 240 4.97 -8.96 9.68
C VAL A 240 4.69 -10.34 9.11
#